data_AF-Q2CAP1-F1
#
_entry.id   AF-Q2CAP1-F1
#
_cell.length_a   1.000
_cell.length_b   1.000
_cell.length_c   1.000
_cell.angle_alpha   90.00
_cell.angle_beta   90.00
_cell.angle_gamma   90.00
#
_symmetry.space_group_name_H-M   'P 1'
#
loop_
_entity.id
_entity.type
_entity.pdbx_description
1 polymer ?
#
loop_
_entity_poly.entity_id
_entity_poly.type
_entity_poly.pdbx_seq_one_letter_code
_entity_poly.pdbx_strand_id
1 'polypeptide(L)'
;MAEMKHWLVGAACLLTAACGDPLRDVGRLSDISVADPAANVAATGTGPLLSEARDAAGTLEAEAVAAAQARSAAAPPRGLGALFGRGAGAAGPTPAAAPGGFGLGRLFGGGSRGSGASEIELAEVAPGTSVPYGAIARACDVPASRLGTRVAAASGYEVFDTVPNSTAPRIHYITGFADGCTRTFTGALVMLGDVGTYETVRYGAGHPATTAADRAYEAIKARICRAAQGQPCGGQIDRLAQDTTFLTVYDRFGGGGEWVEILLHDGGVAAIDVKS
;
A
#
# COMPACT_ATOMS: atom_id res chain seq x y z
N MET A 1 -55.95 -31.56 63.43
CA MET A 1 -56.85 -30.95 62.43
C MET A 1 -56.35 -29.54 62.10
N ALA A 2 -55.34 -29.47 61.25
CA ALA A 2 -54.81 -28.29 60.58
C ALA A 2 -53.78 -28.85 59.58
N GLU A 3 -53.66 -28.26 58.38
CA GLU A 3 -52.73 -28.57 57.27
C GLU A 3 -53.48 -28.84 55.94
N MET A 4 -54.13 -27.81 55.37
CA MET A 4 -54.42 -27.77 53.93
C MET A 4 -54.77 -26.35 53.47
N LYS A 5 -53.79 -25.43 53.47
CA LYS A 5 -54.01 -24.06 52.96
C LYS A 5 -52.76 -23.38 52.42
N HIS A 6 -51.90 -24.06 51.65
CA HIS A 6 -50.73 -23.40 51.02
C HIS A 6 -50.49 -23.73 49.55
N TRP A 7 -51.48 -24.26 48.82
CA TRP A 7 -51.33 -24.64 47.41
C TRP A 7 -51.96 -23.66 46.41
N LEU A 8 -51.82 -22.35 46.62
CA LEU A 8 -52.39 -21.33 45.71
C LEU A 8 -51.49 -20.09 45.49
N VAL A 9 -50.19 -20.16 45.74
CA VAL A 9 -49.27 -19.00 45.54
C VAL A 9 -48.22 -19.25 44.42
N GLY A 10 -48.17 -20.45 43.84
CA GLY A 10 -47.14 -20.83 42.85
C GLY A 10 -47.46 -20.57 41.37
N ALA A 11 -48.39 -19.67 41.02
CA ALA A 11 -48.85 -19.51 39.63
C ALA A 11 -48.92 -18.05 39.12
N ALA A 12 -48.16 -17.12 39.73
CA ALA A 12 -48.26 -15.69 39.38
C ALA A 12 -46.90 -14.99 39.10
N CYS A 13 -45.84 -15.73 38.75
CA CYS A 13 -44.51 -15.14 38.49
C CYS A 13 -43.85 -15.60 37.18
N LEU A 14 -44.63 -15.83 36.11
CA LEU A 14 -44.12 -16.31 34.81
C LEU A 14 -44.53 -15.45 33.60
N LEU A 15 -44.83 -14.16 33.77
CA LEU A 15 -45.35 -13.32 32.66
C LEU A 15 -44.64 -11.96 32.43
N THR A 16 -43.37 -11.80 32.79
CA THR A 16 -42.64 -10.54 32.49
C THR A 16 -41.28 -10.73 31.82
N ALA A 17 -41.22 -11.59 30.81
CA ALA A 17 -40.16 -11.58 29.80
C ALA A 17 -40.72 -10.98 28.49
N ALA A 18 -41.00 -9.68 28.49
CA ALA A 18 -41.23 -8.92 27.26
C ALA A 18 -39.86 -8.45 26.74
N CYS A 19 -39.27 -9.23 25.83
CA CYS A 19 -38.13 -8.80 25.06
C CYS A 19 -38.57 -7.64 24.13
N GLY A 20 -38.22 -6.41 24.49
CA GLY A 20 -38.28 -5.30 23.55
C GLY A 20 -37.19 -5.49 22.51
N ASP A 21 -37.57 -5.66 21.25
CA ASP A 21 -36.65 -5.68 20.11
C ASP A 21 -36.19 -4.23 19.82
N PRO A 22 -34.94 -3.86 20.17
CA PRO A 22 -34.46 -2.49 20.07
C PRO A 22 -34.22 -2.05 18.61
N LEU A 23 -34.45 -2.91 17.63
CA LEU A 23 -34.27 -2.63 16.21
C LEU A 23 -35.59 -2.45 15.44
N ARG A 24 -36.73 -2.51 16.13
CA ARG A 24 -38.06 -2.38 15.50
C ARG A 24 -38.27 -1.03 14.80
N ASP A 25 -37.60 0.03 15.27
CA ASP A 25 -37.75 1.39 14.73
C ASP A 25 -36.63 1.79 13.75
N VAL A 26 -35.75 0.84 13.38
CA VAL A 26 -34.70 1.10 12.39
C VAL A 26 -35.24 0.72 11.01
N GLY A 27 -35.47 1.72 10.16
CA GLY A 27 -35.97 1.51 8.80
C GLY A 27 -35.07 0.55 8.01
N ARG A 28 -35.65 -0.46 7.35
CA ARG A 28 -34.88 -1.41 6.58
C ARG A 28 -34.44 -0.76 5.28
N LEU A 29 -33.25 -1.12 4.80
CA LEU A 29 -32.73 -0.64 3.51
C LEU A 29 -33.63 -1.01 2.32
N SER A 30 -34.48 -2.03 2.48
CA SER A 30 -35.52 -2.43 1.52
C SER A 30 -36.65 -1.40 1.39
N ASP A 31 -36.81 -0.52 2.36
CA ASP A 31 -37.94 0.42 2.47
C ASP A 31 -37.57 1.81 1.93
N ILE A 32 -36.32 1.99 1.48
CA ILE A 32 -35.84 3.20 0.82
C ILE A 32 -36.06 3.03 -0.69
N SER A 33 -37.14 3.61 -1.21
CA SER A 33 -37.30 3.77 -2.66
C SER A 33 -36.22 4.71 -3.19
N VAL A 34 -35.22 4.15 -3.87
CA VAL A 34 -34.27 4.91 -4.67
C VAL A 34 -35.06 5.54 -5.82
N ALA A 35 -35.19 6.87 -5.80
CA ALA A 35 -35.82 7.59 -6.90
C ALA A 35 -35.00 7.42 -8.18
N ASP A 36 -35.71 7.42 -9.31
CA ASP A 36 -35.20 7.22 -10.67
C ASP A 36 -33.90 8.03 -10.91
N PRO A 37 -32.75 7.40 -11.22
CA PRO A 37 -31.46 8.06 -11.31
C PRO A 37 -31.41 9.18 -12.35
N ALA A 38 -32.38 9.25 -13.26
CA ALA A 38 -32.50 10.31 -14.25
C ALA A 38 -32.99 11.66 -13.67
N ALA A 39 -33.71 11.67 -12.54
CA ALA A 39 -34.34 12.89 -12.03
C ALA A 39 -33.39 13.78 -11.20
N ASN A 40 -32.36 13.20 -10.58
CA ASN A 40 -31.46 13.93 -9.67
C ASN A 40 -30.27 14.61 -10.37
N VAL A 41 -30.07 14.37 -11.67
CA VAL A 41 -28.95 14.95 -12.45
C VAL A 41 -29.36 16.26 -13.14
N ALA A 42 -30.65 16.58 -13.21
CA ALA A 42 -31.15 17.74 -13.97
C ALA A 42 -31.13 19.09 -13.22
N ALA A 43 -30.76 19.12 -11.93
CA ALA A 43 -30.96 20.29 -11.07
C ALA A 43 -29.74 21.21 -10.88
N THR A 44 -28.59 20.95 -11.53
CA THR A 44 -27.42 21.84 -11.43
C THR A 44 -26.84 22.19 -12.79
N GLY A 45 -27.24 23.36 -13.29
CA GLY A 45 -26.37 24.24 -14.06
C GLY A 45 -26.24 23.96 -15.56
N THR A 46 -26.36 25.05 -16.33
CA THR A 46 -26.10 25.16 -17.77
C THR A 46 -24.62 24.90 -18.10
N GLY A 47 -24.22 23.62 -18.14
CA GLY A 47 -23.00 23.15 -18.79
C GLY A 47 -23.33 22.49 -20.14
N PRO A 48 -22.40 22.49 -21.11
CA PRO A 48 -22.60 21.79 -22.38
C PRO A 48 -22.95 20.32 -22.12
N LEU A 49 -23.88 19.80 -22.91
CA LEU A 49 -24.39 18.44 -22.75
C LEU A 49 -23.22 17.46 -22.87
N LEU A 50 -23.23 16.38 -22.07
CA LEU A 50 -22.20 15.33 -22.05
C LEU A 50 -21.84 14.75 -23.44
N SER A 51 -22.71 14.92 -24.44
CA SER A 51 -22.43 14.61 -25.85
C SER A 51 -21.39 15.54 -26.46
N GLU A 52 -21.46 16.84 -26.23
CA GLU A 52 -20.54 17.85 -26.78
C GLU A 52 -19.16 17.77 -26.11
N ALA A 53 -19.11 17.41 -24.82
CA ALA A 53 -17.88 17.17 -24.10
C ALA A 53 -17.14 15.89 -24.58
N ARG A 54 -17.88 14.87 -25.05
CA ARG A 54 -17.28 13.65 -25.63
C ARG A 54 -16.63 13.92 -26.98
N ASP A 55 -17.25 14.76 -27.80
CA ASP A 55 -16.70 15.13 -29.10
C ASP A 55 -15.42 15.97 -28.96
N ALA A 56 -15.34 16.82 -27.93
CA ALA A 56 -14.13 17.57 -27.58
C ALA A 56 -13.04 16.71 -26.90
N ALA A 57 -13.41 15.66 -26.16
CA ALA A 57 -12.44 14.73 -25.59
C ALA A 57 -11.75 13.89 -26.69
N GLY A 58 -12.50 13.45 -27.71
CA GLY A 58 -11.95 12.64 -28.80
C GLY A 58 -10.89 13.36 -29.65
N THR A 59 -10.98 14.69 -29.81
CA THR A 59 -9.99 15.47 -30.54
C THR A 59 -8.70 15.66 -29.75
N LEU A 60 -8.79 15.89 -28.44
CA LEU A 60 -7.64 16.01 -27.53
C LEU A 60 -6.91 14.66 -27.36
N GLU A 61 -7.65 13.55 -27.30
CA GLU A 61 -7.09 12.20 -27.26
C GLU A 61 -6.36 11.86 -28.57
N ALA A 62 -6.93 12.21 -29.72
CA ALA A 62 -6.29 12.01 -31.02
C ALA A 62 -5.00 12.82 -31.16
N GLU A 63 -4.99 14.07 -30.67
CA GLU A 63 -3.81 14.94 -30.70
C GLU A 63 -2.71 14.44 -29.75
N ALA A 64 -3.07 13.94 -28.56
CA ALA A 64 -2.14 13.34 -27.62
C ALA A 64 -1.50 12.04 -28.16
N VAL A 65 -2.29 11.18 -28.82
CA VAL A 65 -1.81 9.96 -29.46
C VAL A 65 -0.88 10.28 -30.64
N ALA A 66 -1.23 11.26 -31.48
CA ALA A 66 -0.38 11.70 -32.59
C ALA A 66 0.96 12.28 -32.08
N ALA A 67 0.93 13.07 -31.00
CA ALA A 67 2.13 13.62 -30.38
C ALA A 67 3.03 12.54 -29.74
N ALA A 68 2.45 11.44 -29.23
CA ALA A 68 3.20 10.30 -28.70
C ALA A 68 3.85 9.48 -29.83
N GLN A 69 3.13 9.23 -30.93
CA GLN A 69 3.65 8.52 -32.09
C GLN A 69 4.78 9.27 -32.79
N ALA A 70 4.68 10.60 -32.91
CA ALA A 70 5.74 11.44 -33.48
C ALA A 70 7.05 11.38 -32.66
N ARG A 71 6.95 11.28 -31.33
CA ARG A 71 8.11 11.12 -30.43
C ARG A 71 8.77 9.74 -30.57
N SER A 72 7.97 8.69 -30.78
CA SER A 72 8.47 7.33 -31.01
C SER A 72 9.14 7.17 -32.39
N ALA A 73 8.67 7.89 -33.40
CA ALA A 73 9.25 7.87 -34.75
C ALA A 73 10.59 8.63 -34.85
N ALA A 74 10.90 9.51 -33.89
CA ALA A 74 12.15 10.27 -33.84
C ALA A 74 13.31 9.53 -33.15
N ALA A 75 13.08 8.33 -32.60
CA ALA A 75 14.13 7.52 -31.98
C ALA A 75 14.94 6.75 -33.05
N PRO A 76 16.27 6.87 -33.09
CA PRO A 76 17.07 6.13 -34.07
C PRO A 76 17.00 4.62 -33.81
N PRO A 77 16.97 3.77 -34.87
CA PRO A 77 16.81 2.34 -34.72
C PRO A 77 18.01 1.74 -33.97
N ARG A 78 17.74 1.15 -32.80
CA ARG A 78 18.71 0.31 -32.08
C ARG A 78 18.73 -1.08 -32.72
N GLY A 79 19.54 -1.22 -33.76
CA GLY A 79 19.79 -2.50 -34.42
C GLY A 79 20.74 -3.39 -33.61
N LEU A 80 20.63 -4.71 -33.83
CA LEU A 80 21.46 -5.78 -33.25
C LEU A 80 22.97 -5.71 -33.61
N GLY A 81 23.42 -4.67 -34.32
CA GLY A 81 24.82 -4.47 -34.70
C GLY A 81 25.73 -3.92 -33.60
N ALA A 82 25.18 -3.50 -32.46
CA ALA A 82 25.97 -3.02 -31.32
C ALA A 82 26.66 -4.15 -30.50
N LEU A 83 26.43 -5.43 -30.84
CA LEU A 83 27.02 -6.58 -30.15
C LEU A 83 28.37 -7.08 -30.71
N PHE A 84 28.90 -6.47 -31.78
CA PHE A 84 30.19 -6.89 -32.39
C PHE A 84 31.24 -5.77 -32.48
N GLY A 85 31.19 -4.80 -31.57
CA GLY A 85 32.19 -3.72 -31.44
C GLY A 85 33.41 -4.15 -30.62
N ARG A 86 34.37 -4.78 -31.30
CA ARG A 86 35.70 -5.15 -30.81
C ARG A 86 36.52 -3.90 -30.41
N GLY A 87 36.77 -3.73 -29.11
CA GLY A 87 37.70 -2.72 -28.56
C GLY A 87 38.68 -3.38 -27.60
N ALA A 88 39.93 -3.52 -28.05
CA ALA A 88 41.05 -4.12 -27.34
C ALA A 88 41.62 -3.18 -26.27
N GLY A 89 42.17 -3.74 -25.17
CA GLY A 89 43.18 -3.01 -24.40
C GLY A 89 43.38 -3.43 -22.95
N ALA A 90 44.46 -4.17 -22.73
CA ALA A 90 45.36 -4.15 -21.56
C ALA A 90 44.94 -4.85 -20.25
N ALA A 91 45.68 -5.93 -19.99
CA ALA A 91 45.85 -6.63 -18.73
C ALA A 91 46.73 -5.83 -17.74
N GLY A 92 46.47 -6.02 -16.44
CA GLY A 92 47.31 -5.62 -15.31
C GLY A 92 47.00 -6.50 -14.08
N PRO A 93 47.97 -6.73 -13.16
CA PRO A 93 48.13 -8.02 -12.48
C PRO A 93 47.41 -8.17 -11.14
N THR A 94 47.09 -9.43 -10.84
CA THR A 94 46.59 -9.97 -9.57
C THR A 94 47.58 -9.78 -8.42
N PRO A 95 47.14 -9.35 -7.22
CA PRO A 95 47.85 -9.62 -5.98
C PRO A 95 47.26 -10.81 -5.22
N ALA A 96 48.18 -11.61 -4.70
CA ALA A 96 47.97 -12.85 -3.98
C ALA A 96 47.28 -12.68 -2.61
N ALA A 97 46.46 -13.68 -2.27
CA ALA A 97 45.92 -13.88 -0.93
C ALA A 97 46.99 -14.48 0.00
N ALA A 98 47.07 -13.96 1.23
CA ALA A 98 47.79 -14.57 2.34
C ALA A 98 46.79 -15.09 3.39
N PRO A 99 47.03 -16.25 4.03
CA PRO A 99 46.14 -16.81 5.04
C PRO A 99 46.62 -16.48 6.46
N GLY A 100 45.68 -16.41 7.40
CA GLY A 100 46.00 -16.62 8.82
C GLY A 100 45.16 -15.81 9.80
N GLY A 101 44.61 -16.50 10.81
CA GLY A 101 44.30 -15.89 12.10
C GLY A 101 42.94 -16.27 12.70
N PHE A 102 42.84 -17.48 13.26
CA PHE A 102 41.86 -17.78 14.30
C PHE A 102 42.20 -16.95 15.55
N GLY A 103 41.36 -15.98 15.90
CA GLY A 103 41.52 -15.11 17.07
C GLY A 103 40.25 -15.05 17.91
N LEU A 104 40.28 -15.68 19.09
CA LEU A 104 39.26 -15.64 20.14
C LEU A 104 39.25 -14.26 20.84
N GLY A 105 38.76 -13.23 20.16
CA GLY A 105 38.85 -11.85 20.65
C GLY A 105 37.69 -10.96 20.23
N ARG A 106 36.45 -11.32 20.60
CA ARG A 106 35.29 -10.40 20.53
C ARG A 106 34.36 -10.62 21.71
N LEU A 107 34.75 -10.10 22.89
CA LEU A 107 33.92 -10.06 24.09
C LEU A 107 33.53 -8.65 24.55
N PHE A 108 33.94 -7.59 23.84
CA PHE A 108 33.47 -6.22 24.09
C PHE A 108 33.46 -5.44 22.77
N GLY A 109 32.29 -5.09 22.28
CA GLY A 109 32.12 -4.31 21.05
C GLY A 109 30.67 -3.88 20.89
N GLY A 110 30.42 -2.60 21.17
CA GLY A 110 29.11 -1.97 21.26
C GLY A 110 28.24 -2.09 20.01
N GLY A 111 26.94 -1.94 20.25
CA GLY A 111 25.88 -2.15 19.29
C GLY A 111 26.05 -1.37 17.99
N SER A 112 26.39 -2.10 16.93
CA SER A 112 25.70 -1.90 15.68
C SER A 112 24.30 -2.46 15.86
N ARG A 113 23.29 -1.59 15.97
CA ARG A 113 21.93 -1.99 15.59
C ARG A 113 22.02 -2.32 14.11
N GLY A 114 22.35 -3.58 13.81
CA GLY A 114 22.28 -4.10 12.47
C GLY A 114 20.83 -3.97 12.03
N SER A 115 20.65 -3.14 11.00
CA SER A 115 19.42 -2.88 10.26
C SER A 115 18.66 -4.19 10.12
N GLY A 116 17.64 -4.32 10.94
CA GLY A 116 16.92 -5.56 11.17
C GLY A 116 15.76 -5.70 10.20
N ALA A 117 15.99 -5.54 8.91
CA ALA A 117 15.17 -6.03 7.82
C ALA A 117 16.04 -5.89 6.56
N SER A 118 16.02 -6.88 5.68
CA SER A 118 16.69 -6.76 4.39
C SER A 118 15.95 -5.69 3.59
N GLU A 119 16.37 -4.43 3.71
CA GLU A 119 15.86 -3.35 2.87
C GLU A 119 16.20 -3.70 1.42
N ILE A 120 15.21 -3.62 0.54
CA ILE A 120 15.42 -3.89 -0.88
C ILE A 120 16.27 -2.74 -1.45
N GLU A 121 17.27 -3.07 -2.25
CA GLU A 121 18.06 -2.05 -2.94
C GLU A 121 17.19 -1.33 -3.98
N LEU A 122 16.94 -0.05 -3.74
CA LEU A 122 16.17 0.80 -4.65
C LEU A 122 17.09 1.56 -5.61
N ALA A 123 16.64 1.73 -6.86
CA ALA A 123 17.27 2.63 -7.80
C ALA A 123 17.14 4.08 -7.33
N GLU A 124 18.09 4.93 -7.73
CA GLU A 124 18.03 6.37 -7.49
C GLU A 124 17.63 7.12 -8.77
N VAL A 125 16.73 8.09 -8.63
CA VAL A 125 16.20 8.88 -9.74
C VAL A 125 16.13 10.36 -9.39
N ALA A 126 16.13 11.20 -10.43
CA ALA A 126 15.97 12.64 -10.25
C ALA A 126 14.56 12.98 -9.74
N PRO A 127 14.40 14.00 -8.88
CA PRO A 127 13.09 14.52 -8.49
C PRO A 127 12.17 14.81 -9.69
N GLY A 128 10.91 14.37 -9.60
CA GLY A 128 9.93 14.52 -10.69
C GLY A 128 10.01 13.44 -11.78
N THR A 129 10.88 12.43 -11.62
CA THR A 129 10.93 11.28 -12.52
C THR A 129 9.77 10.34 -12.23
N SER A 130 8.96 10.05 -13.25
CA SER A 130 7.97 8.97 -13.20
C SER A 130 8.68 7.64 -13.32
N VAL A 131 8.37 6.72 -12.40
CA VAL A 131 8.87 5.34 -12.43
C VAL A 131 7.81 4.39 -12.98
N PRO A 132 8.19 3.23 -13.54
CA PRO A 132 7.23 2.22 -13.95
C PRO A 132 6.30 1.82 -12.80
N TYR A 133 5.04 1.50 -13.12
CA TYR A 133 4.11 0.97 -12.14
C TYR A 133 4.68 -0.31 -11.50
N GLY A 134 4.49 -0.48 -10.18
CA GLY A 134 5.12 -1.56 -9.42
C GLY A 134 6.56 -1.29 -8.96
N ALA A 135 7.19 -0.20 -9.41
CA ALA A 135 8.50 0.20 -8.94
C ALA A 135 8.42 1.34 -7.92
N ILE A 136 9.41 1.36 -7.03
CA ILE A 136 9.70 2.47 -6.11
C ILE A 136 11.19 2.81 -6.21
N ALA A 137 11.52 4.09 -6.19
CA ALA A 137 12.89 4.57 -6.30
C ALA A 137 13.19 5.64 -5.25
N ARG A 138 14.47 5.82 -4.92
CA ARG A 138 14.93 6.96 -4.10
C ARG A 138 14.97 8.23 -4.96
N ALA A 139 14.47 9.32 -4.39
CA ALA A 139 14.55 10.67 -4.94
C ALA A 139 14.94 11.62 -3.80
N CYS A 140 16.21 11.61 -3.38
CA CYS A 140 16.66 12.25 -2.14
C CYS A 140 16.45 13.78 -2.13
N ASP A 141 16.72 14.46 -3.25
CA ASP A 141 16.73 15.93 -3.33
C ASP A 141 15.38 16.55 -3.74
N VAL A 142 14.27 15.95 -3.33
CA VAL A 142 12.93 16.52 -3.57
C VAL A 142 12.69 17.63 -2.54
N PRO A 143 12.62 18.92 -2.95
CA PRO A 143 12.31 19.98 -2.00
C PRO A 143 10.87 19.86 -1.52
N ALA A 144 10.61 20.25 -0.26
CA ALA A 144 9.29 20.14 0.36
C ALA A 144 8.17 20.80 -0.46
N SER A 145 8.46 21.92 -1.15
CA SER A 145 7.52 22.61 -2.03
C SER A 145 7.10 21.82 -3.27
N ARG A 146 7.82 20.75 -3.63
CA ARG A 146 7.53 19.87 -4.77
C ARG A 146 6.96 18.51 -4.39
N LEU A 147 6.78 18.23 -3.10
CA LEU A 147 6.16 16.98 -2.65
C LEU A 147 4.68 16.90 -3.06
N GLY A 148 4.00 18.04 -3.15
CA GLY A 148 2.56 18.09 -3.40
C GLY A 148 1.77 18.12 -2.08
N THR A 149 0.56 17.57 -2.10
CA THR A 149 -0.35 17.57 -0.95
C THR A 149 -0.17 16.29 -0.15
N ARG A 150 0.01 16.37 1.17
CA ARG A 150 0.00 15.18 2.03
C ARG A 150 -1.39 14.56 2.05
N VAL A 151 -1.50 13.29 1.65
CA VAL A 151 -2.77 12.56 1.53
C VAL A 151 -2.93 11.44 2.54
N ALA A 152 -1.83 10.93 3.12
CA ALA A 152 -1.88 9.90 4.16
C ALA A 152 -0.65 9.97 5.07
N ALA A 153 -0.79 9.47 6.30
CA ALA A 153 0.33 9.27 7.22
C ALA A 153 0.05 8.09 8.17
N ALA A 154 1.04 7.21 8.37
CA ALA A 154 0.97 6.09 9.30
C ALA A 154 2.38 5.59 9.64
N SER A 155 2.60 5.12 10.87
CA SER A 155 3.84 4.44 11.31
C SER A 155 5.15 5.20 10.98
N GLY A 156 5.11 6.53 11.06
CA GLY A 156 6.24 7.40 10.75
C GLY A 156 6.42 7.76 9.27
N TYR A 157 5.61 7.20 8.37
CA TYR A 157 5.62 7.51 6.94
C TYR A 157 4.55 8.53 6.59
N GLU A 158 4.87 9.44 5.65
CA GLU A 158 3.92 10.40 5.09
C GLU A 158 3.91 10.29 3.56
N VAL A 159 2.71 10.14 2.99
CA VAL A 159 2.49 10.05 1.54
C VAL A 159 1.98 11.38 1.01
N PHE A 160 2.57 11.83 -0.09
CA PHE A 160 2.24 13.05 -0.79
C PHE A 160 1.84 12.76 -2.23
N ASP A 161 0.82 13.47 -2.66
CA ASP A 161 0.23 13.39 -3.98
C ASP A 161 0.49 14.68 -4.76
N THR A 162 1.07 14.56 -5.95
CA THR A 162 1.38 15.71 -6.81
C THR A 162 0.14 16.33 -7.46
N VAL A 163 -0.96 15.58 -7.61
CA VAL A 163 -2.23 16.02 -8.22
C VAL A 163 -3.44 15.34 -7.54
N PRO A 164 -3.78 15.67 -6.28
CA PRO A 164 -4.74 14.91 -5.45
C PRO A 164 -6.18 14.81 -5.99
N ASN A 165 -6.58 15.68 -6.91
CA ASN A 165 -7.91 15.68 -7.50
C ASN A 165 -7.96 14.99 -8.89
N SER A 166 -6.89 14.27 -9.25
CA SER A 166 -6.80 13.55 -10.52
C SER A 166 -7.18 12.08 -10.36
N THR A 167 -7.82 11.53 -11.38
CA THR A 167 -8.03 10.08 -11.50
C THR A 167 -6.96 9.39 -12.36
N ALA A 168 -6.04 10.14 -12.96
CA ALA A 168 -4.96 9.59 -13.78
C ALA A 168 -3.77 9.12 -12.92
N PRO A 169 -3.00 8.12 -13.39
CA PRO A 169 -1.72 7.75 -12.77
C PRO A 169 -0.75 8.92 -12.73
N ARG A 170 -0.10 9.11 -11.59
CA ARG A 170 0.81 10.23 -11.34
C ARG A 170 1.87 9.87 -10.32
N ILE A 171 2.83 10.77 -10.17
CA ILE A 171 3.90 10.64 -9.19
C ILE A 171 3.33 10.87 -7.79
N HIS A 172 3.65 9.96 -6.89
CA HIS A 172 3.49 10.09 -5.46
C HIS A 172 4.87 10.08 -4.81
N TYR A 173 5.00 10.82 -3.72
CA TYR A 173 6.18 10.78 -2.88
C TYR A 173 5.83 10.19 -1.52
N ILE A 174 6.80 9.53 -0.90
CA ILE A 174 6.68 9.07 0.48
C ILE A 174 7.96 9.40 1.24
N THR A 175 7.80 9.89 2.46
CA THR A 175 8.88 10.27 3.38
C THR A 175 8.79 9.44 4.67
N GLY A 176 9.75 9.60 5.59
CA GLY A 176 9.80 8.83 6.85
C GLY A 176 10.85 7.71 6.87
N PHE A 177 11.74 7.68 5.87
CA PHE A 177 12.78 6.65 5.76
C PHE A 177 14.03 6.99 6.58
N ALA A 178 14.74 5.96 7.05
CA ALA A 178 15.87 6.06 7.95
C ALA A 178 17.11 6.75 7.33
N ASP A 179 17.26 6.66 6.01
CA ASP A 179 18.30 7.36 5.25
C ASP A 179 17.96 8.83 4.95
N GLY A 180 16.78 9.30 5.35
CA GLY A 180 16.29 10.67 5.10
C GLY A 180 15.87 10.96 3.66
N CYS A 181 15.96 9.99 2.74
CA CYS A 181 15.60 10.19 1.35
C CYS A 181 14.10 10.03 1.10
N THR A 182 13.52 10.89 0.25
CA THR A 182 12.16 10.67 -0.25
C THR A 182 12.15 9.47 -1.21
N ARG A 183 11.09 8.67 -1.19
CA ARG A 183 10.82 7.65 -2.21
C ARG A 183 9.77 8.18 -3.19
N THR A 184 9.89 7.80 -4.45
CA THR A 184 8.94 8.11 -5.52
C THR A 184 8.36 6.84 -6.12
N PHE A 185 7.08 6.87 -6.45
CA PHE A 185 6.36 5.79 -7.12
C PHE A 185 5.21 6.36 -7.95
N THR A 186 4.69 5.58 -8.91
CA THR A 186 3.61 6.00 -9.80
C THR A 186 2.34 5.23 -9.49
N GLY A 187 1.21 5.92 -9.37
CA GLY A 187 -0.10 5.30 -9.14
C GLY A 187 -1.25 6.28 -9.33
N ALA A 188 -2.46 5.74 -9.48
CA ALA A 188 -3.68 6.55 -9.55
C ALA A 188 -4.25 6.82 -8.14
N LEU A 189 -4.26 5.81 -7.27
CA LEU A 189 -4.73 5.92 -5.89
C LEU A 189 -3.75 5.22 -4.96
N VAL A 190 -3.62 5.75 -3.75
CA VAL A 190 -2.72 5.22 -2.72
C VAL A 190 -3.46 5.14 -1.40
N MET A 191 -3.26 4.05 -0.66
CA MET A 191 -3.81 3.86 0.68
C MET A 191 -2.74 3.30 1.61
N LEU A 192 -2.69 3.80 2.84
CA LEU A 192 -1.94 3.17 3.93
C LEU A 192 -2.87 2.21 4.68
N GLY A 193 -2.43 0.97 4.86
CA GLY A 193 -3.13 -0.07 5.60
C GLY A 193 -2.42 -0.41 6.91
N ASP A 194 -3.18 -0.44 8.00
CA ASP A 194 -2.66 -0.80 9.31
C ASP A 194 -2.46 -2.32 9.45
N VAL A 195 -1.49 -2.71 10.29
CA VAL A 195 -1.15 -4.12 10.51
C VAL A 195 -2.26 -4.91 11.21
N GLY A 196 -3.10 -4.27 12.03
CA GLY A 196 -4.19 -4.94 12.75
C GLY A 196 -5.32 -5.39 11.81
N THR A 197 -5.72 -4.51 10.89
CA THR A 197 -6.67 -4.82 9.82
C THR A 197 -6.10 -5.91 8.91
N TYR A 198 -4.82 -5.81 8.56
CA TYR A 198 -4.15 -6.84 7.77
C TYR A 198 -4.21 -8.22 8.45
N GLU A 199 -3.88 -8.33 9.75
CA GLU A 199 -3.96 -9.60 10.49
C GLU A 199 -5.40 -10.13 10.56
N THR A 200 -6.38 -9.25 10.78
CA THR A 200 -7.80 -9.60 10.86
C THR A 200 -8.27 -10.26 9.57
N VAL A 201 -7.97 -9.65 8.42
CA VAL A 201 -8.33 -10.18 7.10
C VAL A 201 -7.58 -11.49 6.82
N ARG A 202 -6.28 -11.51 7.11
CA ARG A 202 -5.38 -12.62 6.78
C ARG A 202 -5.72 -13.89 7.54
N TYR A 203 -5.75 -13.82 8.88
CA TYR A 203 -5.97 -15.00 9.70
C TYR A 203 -7.46 -15.34 9.87
N GLY A 204 -8.34 -14.34 9.78
CA GLY A 204 -9.79 -14.58 9.76
C GLY A 204 -10.23 -15.42 8.56
N ALA A 205 -9.54 -15.29 7.42
CA ALA A 205 -9.82 -16.06 6.22
C ALA A 205 -8.86 -17.25 5.98
N GLY A 206 -7.93 -17.53 6.91
CA GLY A 206 -7.05 -18.70 6.85
C GLY A 206 -6.05 -18.71 5.67
N HIS A 207 -5.67 -17.55 5.15
CA HIS A 207 -4.82 -17.47 3.95
C HIS A 207 -3.34 -17.76 4.27
N PRO A 208 -2.67 -18.65 3.52
CA PRO A 208 -1.23 -18.89 3.67
C PRO A 208 -0.39 -17.70 3.22
N ALA A 209 0.87 -17.62 3.67
CA ALA A 209 1.84 -16.60 3.24
C ALA A 209 2.42 -16.94 1.87
N THR A 210 1.82 -16.39 0.82
CA THR A 210 2.16 -16.74 -0.56
C THR A 210 3.02 -15.66 -1.23
N THR A 211 2.87 -14.40 -0.83
CA THR A 211 3.56 -13.26 -1.46
C THR A 211 4.90 -12.91 -0.81
N ALA A 212 5.69 -12.06 -1.47
CA ALA A 212 6.92 -11.54 -0.86
C ALA A 212 6.62 -10.67 0.37
N ALA A 213 5.59 -9.83 0.29
CA ALA A 213 5.10 -9.01 1.39
C ALA A 213 4.62 -9.85 2.58
N ASP A 214 3.90 -10.93 2.32
CA ASP A 214 3.43 -11.86 3.35
C ASP A 214 4.59 -12.47 4.13
N ARG A 215 5.60 -12.99 3.41
CA ARG A 215 6.76 -13.63 4.04
C ARG A 215 7.60 -12.63 4.84
N ALA A 216 7.80 -11.42 4.31
CA ALA A 216 8.51 -10.36 5.01
C ALA A 216 7.75 -9.93 6.28
N TYR A 217 6.43 -9.78 6.18
CA TYR A 217 5.57 -9.47 7.31
C TYR A 217 5.64 -10.54 8.40
N GLU A 218 5.50 -11.82 8.04
CA GLU A 218 5.61 -12.94 9.00
C GLU A 218 6.99 -12.94 9.71
N ALA A 219 8.07 -12.64 8.99
CA ALA A 219 9.42 -12.54 9.57
C ALA A 219 9.57 -11.34 10.52
N ILE A 220 8.99 -10.18 10.20
CA ILE A 220 8.97 -9.00 11.08
C ILE A 220 8.14 -9.31 12.34
N LYS A 221 6.91 -9.79 12.15
CA LYS A 221 5.98 -10.18 13.22
C LYS A 221 6.59 -11.21 14.17
N ALA A 222 7.23 -12.27 13.66
CA ALA A 222 7.85 -13.29 14.49
C ALA A 222 8.96 -12.71 15.42
N ARG A 223 9.67 -11.69 14.96
CA ARG A 223 10.73 -11.03 15.76
C ARG A 223 10.17 -10.11 16.84
N ILE A 224 9.12 -9.36 16.51
CA ILE A 224 8.52 -8.37 17.43
C ILE A 224 7.54 -9.03 18.39
N CYS A 225 6.62 -9.82 17.87
CA CYS A 225 5.51 -10.40 18.60
C CYS A 225 5.81 -11.78 19.20
N ARG A 226 6.87 -12.46 18.72
CA ARG A 226 7.18 -13.86 19.07
C ARG A 226 6.07 -14.85 18.71
N ALA A 227 5.20 -14.46 17.77
CA ALA A 227 4.14 -15.32 17.25
C ALA A 227 4.70 -16.35 16.26
N ALA A 228 4.11 -17.54 16.24
CA ALA A 228 4.39 -18.54 15.22
C ALA A 228 3.85 -18.09 13.85
N GLN A 229 4.36 -18.69 12.77
CA GLN A 229 3.86 -18.40 11.43
C GLN A 229 2.36 -18.70 11.32
N GLY A 230 1.61 -17.81 10.67
CA GLY A 230 0.16 -17.96 10.50
C GLY A 230 -0.67 -17.69 11.76
N GLN A 231 -0.07 -17.23 12.85
CA GLN A 231 -0.76 -16.80 14.07
C GLN A 231 -0.74 -15.28 14.20
N PRO A 232 -1.79 -14.64 14.76
CA PRO A 232 -1.79 -13.20 14.99
C PRO A 232 -0.72 -12.77 16.00
N CYS A 233 -0.27 -11.52 15.90
CA CYS A 233 0.67 -10.89 16.81
C CYS A 233 0.13 -10.78 18.25
N GLY A 234 -1.19 -10.72 18.41
CA GLY A 234 -1.86 -10.62 19.71
C GLY A 234 -1.56 -9.31 20.43
N GLY A 235 -1.27 -9.36 21.73
CA GLY A 235 -1.10 -8.17 22.57
C GLY A 235 0.10 -7.27 22.24
N GLN A 236 0.95 -7.66 21.28
CA GLN A 236 2.09 -6.86 20.81
C GLN A 236 1.78 -6.09 19.51
N ILE A 237 0.53 -6.13 19.02
CA ILE A 237 0.17 -5.54 17.72
C ILE A 237 0.46 -4.04 17.67
N ASP A 238 0.22 -3.31 18.75
CA ASP A 238 0.50 -1.87 18.80
C ASP A 238 2.01 -1.58 18.69
N ARG A 239 2.86 -2.47 19.23
CA ARG A 239 4.31 -2.36 19.09
C ARG A 239 4.75 -2.60 17.64
N LEU A 240 4.14 -3.57 16.97
CA LEU A 240 4.38 -3.81 15.55
C LEU A 240 3.90 -2.63 14.69
N ALA A 241 2.75 -2.04 15.02
CA ALA A 241 2.14 -0.93 14.27
C ALA A 241 2.95 0.38 14.35
N GLN A 242 3.82 0.55 15.35
CA GLN A 242 4.61 1.77 15.54
C GLN A 242 5.50 2.10 14.36
N ASP A 243 6.09 1.07 13.73
CA ASP A 243 7.08 1.22 12.67
C ASP A 243 6.72 0.45 11.39
N THR A 244 5.57 -0.26 11.38
CA THR A 244 5.17 -1.14 10.28
C THR A 244 3.80 -0.74 9.72
N THR A 245 3.73 -0.55 8.40
CA THR A 245 2.48 -0.29 7.67
C THR A 245 2.56 -0.89 6.26
N PHE A 246 1.39 -1.16 5.68
CA PHE A 246 1.29 -1.47 4.26
C PHE A 246 0.97 -0.21 3.47
N LEU A 247 1.55 -0.09 2.28
CA LEU A 247 1.24 0.92 1.29
C LEU A 247 0.67 0.20 0.06
N THR A 248 -0.60 0.42 -0.22
CA THR A 248 -1.27 -0.13 -1.40
C THR A 248 -1.37 0.94 -2.47
N VAL A 249 -0.89 0.64 -3.68
CA VAL A 249 -0.89 1.53 -4.84
C VAL A 249 -1.75 0.89 -5.92
N TYR A 250 -2.71 1.64 -6.47
CA TYR A 250 -3.60 1.19 -7.53
C TYR A 250 -3.21 1.81 -8.87
N ASP A 251 -3.31 1.02 -9.94
CA ASP A 251 -3.02 1.43 -11.31
C ASP A 251 -4.05 2.44 -11.83
N ARG A 252 -5.31 2.31 -11.40
CA ARG A 252 -6.45 3.14 -11.83
C ARG A 252 -7.52 3.27 -10.75
N PHE A 253 -8.44 4.20 -10.96
CA PHE A 253 -9.67 4.31 -10.17
C PHE A 253 -10.75 3.34 -10.69
N GLY A 254 -11.64 2.88 -9.81
CA GLY A 254 -12.85 2.15 -10.20
C GLY A 254 -12.83 0.62 -10.07
N GLY A 255 -11.82 0.05 -9.41
CA GLY A 255 -11.74 -1.40 -9.14
C GLY A 255 -11.35 -2.25 -10.36
N GLY A 256 -10.95 -3.51 -10.10
CA GLY A 256 -10.71 -4.51 -11.14
C GLY A 256 -9.40 -4.36 -11.93
N GLY A 257 -8.28 -4.03 -11.27
CA GLY A 257 -6.94 -3.94 -11.87
C GLY A 257 -5.85 -4.47 -10.94
N GLU A 258 -4.61 -4.49 -11.42
CA GLU A 258 -3.46 -4.88 -10.61
C GLU A 258 -3.18 -3.81 -9.56
N TRP A 259 -2.89 -4.24 -8.33
CA TRP A 259 -2.43 -3.34 -7.26
C TRP A 259 -1.08 -3.77 -6.73
N VAL A 260 -0.29 -2.80 -6.30
CA VAL A 260 1.01 -3.02 -5.69
C VAL A 260 0.85 -2.91 -4.19
N GLU A 261 1.37 -3.88 -3.46
CA GLU A 261 1.47 -3.85 -2.01
C GLU A 261 2.94 -3.71 -1.62
N ILE A 262 3.24 -2.66 -0.87
CA ILE A 262 4.58 -2.34 -0.38
C ILE A 262 4.55 -2.42 1.14
N LEU A 263 5.36 -3.31 1.72
CA LEU A 263 5.53 -3.39 3.16
C LEU A 263 6.64 -2.43 3.59
N LEU A 264 6.28 -1.48 4.45
CA LEU A 264 7.19 -0.52 5.04
C LEU A 264 7.46 -0.90 6.50
N HIS A 265 8.72 -0.89 6.91
CA HIS A 265 9.13 -1.25 8.26
C HIS A 265 10.44 -0.56 8.66
N ASP A 266 10.50 0.01 9.86
CA ASP A 266 11.72 0.57 10.48
C ASP A 266 12.46 1.58 9.56
N GLY A 267 11.70 2.49 8.94
CA GLY A 267 12.20 3.48 8.00
C GLY A 267 12.72 2.92 6.68
N GLY A 268 12.33 1.71 6.27
CA GLY A 268 12.77 1.05 5.03
C GLY A 268 11.65 0.39 4.23
N VAL A 269 11.95 0.02 2.98
CA VAL A 269 11.08 -0.84 2.16
C VAL A 269 11.46 -2.30 2.40
N ALA A 270 10.61 -3.04 3.10
CA ALA A 270 10.86 -4.43 3.48
C ALA A 270 10.48 -5.42 2.38
N ALA A 271 9.41 -5.14 1.62
CA ALA A 271 8.97 -5.96 0.51
C ALA A 271 8.08 -5.19 -0.46
N ILE A 272 8.05 -5.64 -1.71
CA ILE A 272 7.14 -5.16 -2.75
C ILE A 272 6.53 -6.39 -3.42
N ASP A 273 5.22 -6.35 -3.65
CA ASP A 273 4.48 -7.40 -4.33
C ASP A 273 3.45 -6.79 -5.28
N VAL A 274 3.28 -7.38 -6.47
CA VAL A 274 2.26 -6.97 -7.44
C VAL A 274 1.17 -8.03 -7.44
N LYS A 275 -0.07 -7.60 -7.18
CA LYS A 275 -1.26 -8.45 -7.09
C LYS A 275 -2.19 -8.15 -8.26
N SER A 276 -2.90 -9.19 -8.71
CA SER A 276 -3.83 -9.18 -9.85
C SER A 276 -5.21 -9.65 -9.43
#